data_AF-A0A849PWJ1-F1
#
_entry.id   AF-A0A849PWJ1-F1
#
_cell.length_a   1.000
_cell.length_b   1.000
_cell.length_c   1.000
_cell.angle_alpha   90.00
_cell.angle_beta   90.00
_cell.angle_gamma   90.00
#
_symmetry.space_group_name_H-M   'P 1'
#
loop_
_entity.id
_entity.type
_entity.pdbx_description
1 polymer ?
#
loop_
_entity_poly.entity_id
_entity_poly.type
_entity_poly.pdbx_seq_one_letter_code
_entity_poly.pdbx_strand_id
1 'polypeptide(L)'
;MFQQYLSIFAAFLSSPELSALIAQIYSLVSAPLSNPDLLWAVFPLIITTVVVELYFGAHKEERLGWNSATANGLVLVWVGVNTVRAVMDSGGFDLNLLTSQVAAAIVTVGALLVLVSFFHILPKDIAFFVSSAIVVHFLAYLGLIFVYTDIVFTGLTFYAAFLIFISLVVFFSLVKKLEPDLY
;
A
#
# COMPACT_ATOMS: atom_id res chain seq x y z
N MET A 1 -32.79 0.72 26.70
CA MET A 1 -31.94 0.02 25.71
C MET A 1 -31.21 1.00 24.79
N PHE A 2 -31.89 1.91 24.06
CA PHE A 2 -31.24 2.89 23.18
C PHE A 2 -30.19 3.81 23.87
N GLN A 3 -30.52 4.38 25.03
CA GLN A 3 -29.61 5.24 25.80
C GLN A 3 -28.29 4.53 26.22
N GLN A 4 -28.35 3.23 26.47
CA GLN A 4 -27.16 2.43 26.81
C GLN A 4 -26.24 2.25 25.60
N TYR A 5 -26.79 2.06 24.40
CA TYR A 5 -25.97 2.00 23.18
C TYR A 5 -25.32 3.35 22.87
N LEU A 6 -26.03 4.47 23.11
CA LEU A 6 -25.45 5.80 22.94
C LEU A 6 -24.30 6.07 23.90
N SER A 7 -24.41 5.67 25.17
CA SER A 7 -23.32 5.88 26.14
C SER A 7 -22.10 5.01 25.83
N ILE A 8 -22.31 3.75 25.42
CA ILE A 8 -21.22 2.86 24.98
C ILE A 8 -20.52 3.44 23.74
N PHE A 9 -21.28 3.92 22.75
CA PHE A 9 -20.73 4.53 21.55
C PHE A 9 -19.94 5.81 21.86
N ALA A 10 -20.48 6.69 22.70
CA ALA A 10 -19.77 7.90 23.12
C ALA A 10 -18.47 7.58 23.89
N ALA A 11 -18.48 6.57 24.76
CA ALA A 11 -17.29 6.11 25.47
C ALA A 11 -16.23 5.50 24.54
N PHE A 12 -16.66 4.80 23.49
CA PHE A 12 -15.75 4.31 22.45
C PHE A 12 -15.12 5.46 21.65
N LEU A 13 -15.91 6.47 21.28
CA LEU A 13 -15.42 7.63 20.53
C LEU A 13 -14.39 8.46 21.31
N SER A 14 -14.43 8.42 22.65
CA SER A 14 -13.47 9.10 23.51
C SER A 14 -12.37 8.18 24.05
N SER A 15 -12.27 6.95 23.55
CA SER A 15 -11.30 5.99 24.08
C SER A 15 -9.87 6.37 23.69
N PRO A 16 -8.88 6.15 24.59
CA PRO A 16 -7.47 6.31 24.28
C PRO A 16 -7.01 5.46 23.09
N GLU A 17 -7.59 4.27 22.93
CA GLU A 17 -7.26 3.33 21.86
C GLU A 17 -7.67 3.86 20.49
N LEU A 18 -8.88 4.42 20.38
CA LEU A 18 -9.33 5.04 19.14
C LEU A 18 -8.48 6.27 18.79
N SER A 19 -8.14 7.07 19.79
CA SER A 19 -7.27 8.25 19.62
C SER A 19 -5.87 7.85 19.12
N ALA A 20 -5.29 6.81 19.71
CA ALA A 20 -3.99 6.26 19.28
C ALA A 20 -4.05 5.72 17.85
N LEU A 21 -5.13 5.02 17.49
CA LEU A 21 -5.35 4.52 16.14
C LEU A 21 -5.47 5.65 15.11
N ILE A 22 -6.27 6.68 15.40
CA ILE A 22 -6.41 7.86 14.53
C ILE A 22 -5.05 8.56 14.36
N ALA A 23 -4.30 8.73 15.45
CA ALA A 23 -2.96 9.31 15.42
C ALA A 23 -2.00 8.47 14.56
N GLN A 24 -2.07 7.14 14.65
CA GLN A 24 -1.24 6.24 13.84
C GLN A 24 -1.62 6.29 12.35
N ILE A 25 -2.91 6.34 12.02
CA ILE A 25 -3.38 6.55 10.64
C ILE A 25 -2.87 7.88 10.10
N TYR A 26 -3.03 8.96 10.87
CA TYR A 26 -2.55 10.28 10.48
C TYR A 26 -1.03 10.28 10.27
N SER A 27 -0.27 9.64 11.16
CA SER A 27 1.18 9.51 11.05
C SER A 27 1.59 8.79 9.76
N LEU A 28 0.93 7.68 9.41
CA LEU A 28 1.20 6.98 8.15
C LEU A 28 0.89 7.87 6.95
N VAL A 29 -0.33 8.42 6.86
CA VAL A 29 -0.80 9.21 5.71
C VAL A 29 0.02 10.49 5.51
N SER A 30 0.41 11.17 6.59
CA SER A 30 1.16 12.43 6.54
C SER A 30 2.68 12.26 6.45
N ALA A 31 3.21 11.04 6.62
CA ALA A 31 4.66 10.78 6.57
C ALA A 31 5.39 11.31 5.32
N PRO A 32 4.82 11.26 4.09
CA PRO A 32 5.46 11.86 2.92
C PRO A 32 5.58 13.39 3.01
N LEU A 33 4.67 14.05 3.72
CA LEU A 33 4.69 15.52 3.89
C LEU A 33 5.79 15.97 4.86
N SER A 34 6.13 15.14 5.85
CA SER A 34 7.22 15.41 6.78
C SER A 34 8.59 14.95 6.27
N ASN A 35 8.64 14.13 5.21
CA ASN A 35 9.87 13.61 4.61
C ASN A 35 9.87 13.87 3.10
N PRO A 36 10.30 15.05 2.62
CA PRO A 36 10.18 15.43 1.21
C PRO A 36 10.84 14.47 0.22
N ASP A 37 11.89 13.76 0.62
CA ASP A 37 12.54 12.76 -0.24
C ASP A 37 11.62 11.58 -0.59
N LEU A 38 10.67 11.24 0.30
CA LEU A 38 9.64 10.23 0.02
C LEU A 38 8.71 10.64 -1.11
N LEU A 39 8.45 11.94 -1.28
CA LEU A 39 7.51 12.43 -2.28
C LEU A 39 7.90 12.00 -3.68
N TRP A 40 9.20 11.92 -3.98
CA TRP A 40 9.71 11.48 -5.28
C TRP A 40 9.34 10.04 -5.62
N ALA A 41 9.17 9.18 -4.61
CA ALA A 41 8.74 7.80 -4.80
C ALA A 41 7.21 7.66 -4.66
N VAL A 42 6.60 8.36 -3.71
CA VAL A 42 5.17 8.24 -3.38
C VAL A 42 4.28 8.90 -4.43
N PHE A 43 4.64 10.06 -4.99
CA PHE A 43 3.79 10.72 -6.00
C PHE A 43 3.57 9.86 -7.25
N PRO A 44 4.62 9.28 -7.88
CA PRO A 44 4.43 8.35 -8.99
C PRO A 44 3.51 7.19 -8.64
N LEU A 45 3.67 6.57 -7.46
CA LEU A 45 2.80 5.47 -7.01
C LEU A 45 1.34 5.90 -6.90
N ILE A 46 1.05 7.06 -6.31
CA ILE A 46 -0.32 7.58 -6.19
C ILE A 46 -0.91 7.85 -7.57
N ILE A 47 -0.18 8.54 -8.44
CA ILE A 47 -0.64 8.86 -9.79
C ILE A 47 -0.92 7.58 -10.57
N THR A 48 0.01 6.63 -10.58
CA THR A 48 -0.17 5.36 -11.28
C THR A 48 -1.35 4.56 -10.70
N THR A 49 -1.52 4.52 -9.38
CA THR A 49 -2.68 3.85 -8.76
C THR A 49 -3.98 4.48 -9.23
N VAL A 50 -4.11 5.81 -9.12
CA VAL A 50 -5.32 6.52 -9.54
C VAL A 50 -5.60 6.28 -11.01
N VAL A 51 -4.62 6.49 -11.89
CA VAL A 51 -4.80 6.32 -13.34
C VAL A 51 -5.21 4.88 -13.69
N VAL A 52 -4.55 3.87 -13.13
CA VAL A 52 -4.87 2.46 -13.41
C VAL A 52 -6.26 2.07 -12.88
N GLU A 53 -6.61 2.51 -11.67
CA GLU A 53 -7.91 2.20 -11.07
C GLU A 53 -9.06 2.88 -11.83
N LEU A 54 -8.91 4.15 -12.25
CA LEU A 54 -9.89 4.84 -13.09
C LEU A 54 -9.97 4.21 -14.49
N TYR A 55 -8.84 3.81 -15.07
CA TYR A 55 -8.80 3.17 -16.38
C TYR A 55 -9.62 1.87 -16.41
N PHE A 56 -9.41 0.96 -15.46
CA PHE A 56 -10.18 -0.28 -15.35
C PHE A 56 -11.63 -0.05 -14.86
N GLY A 57 -11.91 1.10 -14.25
CA GLY A 57 -13.28 1.53 -13.95
C GLY A 57 -14.07 1.88 -15.20
N ALA A 58 -13.45 2.65 -16.09
CA ALA A 58 -14.02 3.08 -17.37
C ALA A 58 -14.14 1.93 -18.38
N HIS A 59 -13.17 1.01 -18.43
CA HIS A 59 -13.10 -0.09 -19.41
C HIS A 59 -13.38 -1.46 -18.74
N LYS A 60 -14.63 -1.70 -18.32
CA LYS A 60 -14.99 -2.87 -17.50
C LYS A 60 -14.79 -4.24 -18.17
N GLU A 61 -14.75 -4.27 -19.50
CA GLU A 61 -14.45 -5.48 -20.27
C GLU A 61 -12.95 -5.81 -20.28
N GLU A 62 -12.10 -4.81 -20.01
CA GLU A 62 -10.68 -5.03 -19.81
C GLU A 62 -10.42 -5.56 -18.41
N ARG A 63 -9.58 -6.59 -18.33
CA ARG A 63 -9.16 -7.19 -17.06
C ARG A 63 -7.67 -7.07 -16.92
N LEU A 64 -7.22 -7.04 -15.67
CA LEU A 64 -5.80 -7.12 -15.35
C LEU A 64 -5.22 -8.38 -16.03
N GLY A 65 -4.28 -8.17 -16.94
CA GLY A 65 -3.61 -9.23 -17.68
C GLY A 65 -2.24 -9.56 -17.08
N TRP A 66 -1.61 -10.61 -17.59
CA TRP A 66 -0.26 -11.01 -17.17
C TRP A 66 0.81 -9.93 -17.39
N ASN A 67 0.64 -9.11 -18.43
CA ASN A 67 1.51 -7.94 -18.66
C ASN A 67 1.39 -6.93 -17.51
N SER A 68 0.15 -6.55 -17.13
CA SER A 68 -0.11 -5.64 -16.02
C SER A 68 0.37 -6.21 -14.67
N ALA A 69 0.15 -7.49 -14.43
CA ALA A 69 0.65 -8.17 -13.22
C ALA A 69 2.18 -8.11 -13.13
N THR A 70 2.87 -8.40 -14.24
CA THR A 70 4.34 -8.32 -14.34
C THR A 70 4.83 -6.88 -14.15
N ALA A 71 4.16 -5.91 -14.78
CA ALA A 71 4.49 -4.49 -14.67
C ALA A 71 4.35 -3.97 -13.24
N ASN A 72 3.28 -4.36 -12.53
CA ASN A 72 3.12 -4.00 -11.11
C ASN A 72 4.21 -4.65 -10.25
N GLY A 73 4.58 -5.91 -10.51
CA GLY A 73 5.74 -6.54 -9.87
C GLY A 73 7.04 -5.73 -10.07
N LEU A 74 7.27 -5.20 -11.29
CA LEU A 74 8.42 -4.34 -11.59
C LEU A 74 8.38 -3.00 -10.83
N VAL A 75 7.19 -2.43 -10.60
CA VAL A 75 7.04 -1.23 -9.74
C VAL A 75 7.53 -1.54 -8.32
N LEU A 76 7.17 -2.70 -7.77
CA LEU A 76 7.63 -3.09 -6.43
C LEU A 76 9.14 -3.34 -6.39
N VAL A 77 9.73 -3.92 -7.44
CA VAL A 77 11.19 -4.05 -7.58
C VAL A 77 11.85 -2.67 -7.61
N TRP A 78 11.34 -1.73 -8.40
CA TRP A 78 11.88 -0.36 -8.48
C TRP A 78 11.85 0.34 -7.11
N VAL A 79 10.73 0.24 -6.39
CA VAL A 79 10.63 0.76 -5.02
C VAL A 79 11.59 0.05 -4.07
N GLY A 80 11.70 -1.27 -4.18
CA GLY A 80 12.64 -2.05 -3.37
C GLY A 80 14.10 -1.65 -3.60
N VAL A 81 14.51 -1.39 -4.84
CA VAL A 81 15.86 -0.89 -5.14
C VAL A 81 16.05 0.51 -4.54
N ASN A 82 15.03 1.35 -4.61
CA ASN A 82 15.07 2.68 -4.00
C ASN A 82 15.20 2.62 -2.47
N THR A 83 14.51 1.70 -1.79
CA THR A 83 14.63 1.51 -0.34
C THR A 83 15.98 0.91 0.05
N VAL A 84 16.51 -0.06 -0.72
CA VAL A 84 17.87 -0.59 -0.49
C VAL A 84 18.91 0.53 -0.61
N ARG A 85 18.79 1.40 -1.61
CA ARG A 85 19.65 2.58 -1.74
C ARG A 85 19.56 3.49 -0.52
N ALA A 86 18.35 3.80 -0.05
CA ALA A 86 18.15 4.64 1.13
C ALA A 86 18.79 4.05 2.40
N VAL A 87 18.72 2.73 2.59
CA VAL A 87 19.39 2.02 3.69
C VAL A 87 20.92 2.09 3.54
N MET A 88 21.45 1.91 2.33
CA MET A 88 22.88 2.03 2.07
C MET A 88 23.39 3.44 2.37
N ASP A 89 22.63 4.47 1.98
CA ASP A 89 23.00 5.87 2.18
C ASP A 89 22.94 6.30 3.67
N SER A 90 22.14 5.63 4.50
CA SER A 90 21.97 5.96 5.92
C SER A 90 22.97 5.32 6.87
N GLY A 91 23.90 4.50 6.37
CA GLY A 91 24.95 3.87 7.19
C GLY A 91 25.31 2.44 6.80
N GLY A 92 24.70 1.90 5.74
CA GLY A 92 25.01 0.58 5.19
C GLY A 92 23.90 -0.45 5.43
N PHE A 93 24.04 -1.58 4.76
CA PHE A 93 23.03 -2.65 4.78
C PHE A 93 23.36 -3.71 5.84
N ASP A 94 22.61 -3.72 6.94
CA ASP A 94 22.71 -4.72 8.01
C ASP A 94 21.36 -5.44 8.20
N LEU A 95 21.34 -6.75 7.97
CA LEU A 95 20.14 -7.60 8.11
C LEU A 95 19.63 -7.72 9.55
N ASN A 96 20.36 -7.24 10.55
CA ASN A 96 19.86 -7.11 11.93
C ASN A 96 18.94 -5.89 12.12
N LEU A 97 18.98 -4.92 11.19
CA LEU A 97 18.13 -3.73 11.22
C LEU A 97 16.83 -3.98 10.47
N LEU A 98 15.71 -3.55 11.07
CA LEU A 98 14.37 -3.68 10.49
C LEU A 98 14.27 -3.00 9.11
N THR A 99 14.91 -1.84 8.93
CA THR A 99 14.89 -1.08 7.67
C THR A 99 15.51 -1.88 6.52
N SER A 100 16.66 -2.54 6.75
CA SER A 100 17.29 -3.44 5.76
C SER A 100 16.43 -4.66 5.46
N GLN A 101 15.80 -5.24 6.48
CA GLN A 101 14.89 -6.38 6.31
C GLN A 101 13.68 -6.02 5.47
N VAL A 102 13.07 -4.86 5.73
CA VAL A 102 11.93 -4.34 4.95
C VAL A 102 12.37 -4.06 3.51
N ALA A 103 13.52 -3.40 3.30
CA ALA A 103 14.05 -3.13 1.96
C ALA A 103 14.29 -4.44 1.16
N ALA A 104 14.93 -5.43 1.77
CA ALA A 104 15.11 -6.76 1.17
C ALA A 104 13.79 -7.47 0.89
N ALA A 105 12.83 -7.39 1.81
CA ALA A 105 11.51 -8.00 1.64
C ALA A 105 10.79 -7.42 0.44
N ILE A 106 10.78 -6.09 0.25
CA ILE A 106 10.14 -5.43 -0.89
C ILE A 106 10.76 -5.89 -2.21
N VAL A 107 12.09 -5.87 -2.33
CA VAL A 107 12.79 -6.34 -3.53
C VAL A 107 12.44 -7.81 -3.81
N THR A 108 12.48 -8.64 -2.78
CA THR A 108 12.22 -10.08 -2.90
C THR A 108 10.79 -10.35 -3.32
N VAL A 109 9.79 -9.72 -2.67
CA VAL A 109 8.39 -9.85 -3.05
C VAL A 109 8.16 -9.34 -4.47
N GLY A 110 8.75 -8.20 -4.84
CA GLY A 110 8.66 -7.68 -6.21
C GLY A 110 9.21 -8.65 -7.24
N ALA A 111 10.42 -9.20 -7.01
CA ALA A 111 11.04 -10.17 -7.89
C ALA A 111 10.21 -11.45 -8.00
N LEU A 112 9.67 -11.95 -6.88
CA LEU A 112 8.79 -13.11 -6.88
C LEU A 112 7.49 -12.85 -7.66
N LEU A 113 6.86 -11.68 -7.50
CA LEU A 113 5.68 -11.30 -8.27
C LEU A 113 5.96 -11.23 -9.77
N VAL A 114 7.12 -10.67 -10.16
CA VAL A 114 7.57 -10.67 -11.57
C VAL A 114 7.71 -12.09 -12.08
N LEU A 115 8.44 -12.96 -11.38
CA LEU A 115 8.65 -14.36 -11.82
C LEU A 115 7.33 -15.13 -11.91
N VAL A 116 6.49 -15.03 -10.89
CA VAL A 116 5.19 -15.70 -10.85
C VAL A 116 4.28 -15.24 -11.98
N SER A 117 4.25 -13.93 -12.26
CA SER A 117 3.43 -13.35 -13.32
C SER A 117 3.96 -13.67 -14.71
N PHE A 118 5.27 -13.56 -14.91
CA PHE A 118 5.93 -13.79 -16.19
C PHE A 118 5.85 -15.26 -16.63
N PHE A 119 6.03 -16.19 -15.70
CA PHE A 119 5.95 -17.63 -15.96
C PHE A 119 4.56 -18.24 -15.72
N HIS A 120 3.57 -17.42 -15.36
CA HIS A 120 2.20 -17.86 -15.11
C HIS A 120 2.09 -18.99 -14.05
N ILE A 121 2.89 -18.91 -12.98
CA ILE A 121 3.06 -20.00 -12.00
C ILE A 121 1.78 -20.21 -11.15
N LEU A 122 1.08 -19.13 -10.81
CA LEU A 122 -0.14 -19.18 -10.00
C LEU A 122 -1.40 -19.18 -10.87
N PRO A 123 -2.55 -19.68 -10.36
CA PRO A 123 -3.84 -19.47 -11.00
C PRO A 123 -4.13 -17.98 -11.23
N LYS A 124 -4.75 -17.66 -12.37
CA LYS A 124 -5.02 -16.28 -12.80
C LYS A 124 -5.65 -15.42 -11.70
N ASP A 125 -6.68 -15.92 -11.03
CA ASP A 125 -7.41 -15.13 -10.02
C ASP A 125 -6.51 -14.74 -8.84
N ILE A 126 -5.65 -15.65 -8.39
CA ILE A 126 -4.69 -15.38 -7.31
C ILE A 126 -3.62 -14.42 -7.80
N ALA A 127 -3.00 -14.71 -8.95
CA ALA A 127 -1.93 -13.89 -9.51
C ALA A 127 -2.38 -12.45 -9.75
N PHE A 128 -3.58 -12.26 -10.30
CA PHE A 128 -4.13 -10.95 -10.62
C PHE A 128 -4.58 -10.18 -9.38
N PHE A 129 -5.07 -10.88 -8.35
CA PHE A 129 -5.40 -10.24 -7.07
C PHE A 129 -4.15 -9.70 -6.37
N VAL A 130 -3.14 -10.55 -6.17
CA VAL A 130 -1.91 -10.15 -5.43
C VAL A 130 -1.04 -9.17 -6.21
N SER A 131 -1.17 -9.15 -7.54
CA SER A 131 -0.45 -8.23 -8.43
C SER A 131 -1.30 -7.03 -8.85
N SER A 132 -2.45 -6.79 -8.22
CA SER A 132 -3.27 -5.62 -8.50
C SER A 132 -2.54 -4.32 -8.10
N ALA A 133 -2.79 -3.23 -8.85
CA ALA A 133 -2.13 -1.95 -8.61
C ALA A 133 -2.34 -1.47 -7.17
N ILE A 134 -3.57 -1.55 -6.66
CA ILE A 134 -3.88 -1.17 -5.28
C ILE A 134 -3.09 -1.98 -4.23
N VAL A 135 -2.96 -3.31 -4.40
CA VAL A 135 -2.20 -4.16 -3.46
C VAL A 135 -0.72 -3.83 -3.54
N VAL A 136 -0.16 -3.85 -4.75
CA VAL A 136 1.28 -3.70 -4.96
C VAL A 136 1.75 -2.28 -4.60
N HIS A 137 1.04 -1.24 -5.02
CA HIS A 137 1.42 0.14 -4.73
C HIS A 137 1.21 0.48 -3.25
N PHE A 138 0.23 -0.12 -2.58
CA PHE A 138 0.07 0.04 -1.13
C PHE A 138 1.22 -0.62 -0.34
N LEU A 139 1.63 -1.84 -0.73
CA LEU A 139 2.81 -2.48 -0.13
C LEU A 139 4.09 -1.68 -0.38
N ALA A 140 4.27 -1.17 -1.60
CA ALA A 140 5.37 -0.27 -1.95
C ALA A 140 5.37 0.99 -1.07
N TYR A 141 4.21 1.62 -0.90
CA TYR A 141 4.04 2.79 -0.04
C TYR A 141 4.44 2.50 1.41
N LEU A 142 3.91 1.43 2.01
CA LEU A 142 4.30 1.05 3.38
C LEU A 142 5.79 0.79 3.51
N GLY A 143 6.37 0.11 2.52
CA GLY A 143 7.78 -0.16 2.45
C GLY A 143 8.65 1.10 2.45
N LEU A 144 8.24 2.12 1.68
CA LEU A 144 8.86 3.44 1.69
C LEU A 144 8.74 4.10 3.06
N ILE A 145 7.53 4.10 3.65
CA ILE A 145 7.31 4.69 4.98
C ILE A 145 8.24 4.07 6.03
N PHE A 146 8.34 2.74 6.10
CA PHE A 146 9.16 2.07 7.11
C PHE A 146 10.68 2.25 6.91
N VAL A 147 11.13 2.59 5.70
CA VAL A 147 12.55 2.76 5.42
C VAL A 147 13.00 4.21 5.59
N TYR A 148 12.14 5.17 5.24
CA TYR A 148 12.48 6.60 5.28
C TYR A 148 11.98 7.32 6.54
N THR A 149 11.27 6.64 7.44
CA THR A 149 10.75 7.26 8.66
C THR A 149 11.02 6.39 9.88
N ASP A 150 10.93 7.00 11.06
CA ASP A 150 11.09 6.32 12.35
C ASP A 150 9.78 5.67 12.86
N ILE A 151 8.80 5.44 11.98
CA ILE A 151 7.54 4.81 12.38
C ILE A 151 7.81 3.35 12.76
N VAL A 152 7.61 3.03 14.03
CA VAL A 152 7.81 1.68 14.57
C VAL A 152 6.74 0.72 14.05
N PHE A 153 7.16 -0.45 13.59
CA PHE A 153 6.23 -1.52 13.20
C PHE A 153 5.64 -2.21 14.43
N THR A 154 4.42 -1.83 14.80
CA THR A 154 3.66 -2.42 15.92
C THR A 154 2.34 -3.01 15.44
N GLY A 155 1.65 -3.75 16.31
CA GLY A 155 0.28 -4.21 16.01
C GLY A 155 -0.69 -3.06 15.70
N LEU A 156 -0.51 -1.90 16.36
CA LEU A 156 -1.30 -0.70 16.07
C LEU A 156 -0.99 -0.16 14.66
N THR A 157 0.29 -0.12 14.27
CA THR A 157 0.72 0.29 12.92
C THR A 157 0.15 -0.63 11.85
N PHE A 158 0.17 -1.94 12.09
CA PHE A 158 -0.45 -2.93 11.21
C PHE A 158 -1.95 -2.72 11.06
N TYR A 159 -2.68 -2.52 12.17
CA TYR A 159 -4.13 -2.29 12.13
C TYR A 159 -4.48 -0.97 11.42
N ALA A 160 -3.72 0.10 11.68
CA ALA A 160 -3.87 1.37 10.97
C ALA A 160 -3.64 1.22 9.47
N ALA A 161 -2.56 0.54 9.05
CA ALA A 161 -2.28 0.26 7.65
C ALA A 161 -3.40 -0.57 7.01
N PHE A 162 -3.90 -1.60 7.70
CA PHE A 162 -5.02 -2.40 7.22
C PHE A 162 -6.28 -1.55 7.00
N LEU A 163 -6.62 -0.66 7.93
CA LEU A 163 -7.77 0.24 7.74
C LEU A 163 -7.58 1.19 6.56
N ILE A 164 -6.38 1.75 6.37
CA ILE A 164 -6.07 2.59 5.19
C ILE A 164 -6.27 1.79 3.90
N PHE A 165 -5.78 0.55 3.85
CA PHE A 165 -5.96 -0.34 2.70
C PHE A 165 -7.44 -0.57 2.39
N ILE A 166 -8.23 -0.93 3.41
CA ILE A 166 -9.68 -1.13 3.23
C ILE A 166 -10.36 0.17 2.77
N SER A 167 -10.00 1.32 3.33
CA SER A 167 -10.51 2.62 2.90
C SER A 167 -10.20 2.92 1.43
N LEU A 168 -8.98 2.60 0.94
CA LEU A 168 -8.62 2.75 -0.47
C LEU A 168 -9.43 1.82 -1.38
N VAL A 169 -9.59 0.55 -0.99
CA VAL A 169 -10.40 -0.43 -1.76
C VAL A 169 -11.84 0.05 -1.86
N VAL A 170 -12.43 0.51 -0.75
CA VAL A 170 -13.79 1.04 -0.72
C VAL A 170 -13.90 2.30 -1.57
N PHE A 171 -12.97 3.24 -1.43
CA PHE A 171 -12.94 4.49 -2.20
C PHE A 171 -12.96 4.22 -3.71
N PHE A 172 -12.01 3.43 -4.23
CA PHE A 172 -11.97 3.12 -5.66
C PHE A 172 -13.18 2.29 -6.11
N SER A 173 -13.68 1.38 -5.28
CA SER A 173 -14.91 0.64 -5.59
C SER A 173 -16.13 1.55 -5.71
N LEU A 174 -16.21 2.64 -4.94
CA LEU A 174 -17.28 3.64 -5.06
C LEU A 174 -17.10 4.50 -6.30
N VAL A 175 -15.87 4.95 -6.58
CA VAL A 175 -15.56 5.76 -7.77
C VAL A 175 -15.94 5.01 -9.05
N LYS A 176 -15.53 3.74 -9.19
CA LYS A 176 -15.87 2.89 -10.35
C LYS A 176 -17.37 2.66 -10.55
N LYS A 177 -18.19 2.80 -9.50
CA LYS A 177 -19.66 2.70 -9.61
C LYS A 177 -20.29 3.97 -10.16
N LEU A 178 -19.64 5.11 -10.00
CA LEU A 178 -20.13 6.40 -10.47
C LEU A 178 -19.72 6.66 -11.93
N GLU A 179 -18.70 5.97 -12.42
CA GLU A 179 -18.22 6.10 -13.80
C GLU A 179 -19.21 5.47 -14.80
N PRO A 180 -19.59 6.21 -15.86
CA PRO A 180 -20.39 5.66 -16.94
C PRO A 180 -19.58 4.62 -17.73
N ASP A 181 -20.25 3.57 -18.19
CA ASP A 181 -19.63 2.55 -19.04
C ASP A 181 -19.21 3.17 -20.38
N LEU A 182 -17.90 3.32 -20.58
CA LEU A 182 -17.34 3.75 -21.85
C LEU A 182 -17.01 2.48 -22.66
N TYR A 183 -17.98 2.08 -23.48
CA TYR A 183 -17.95 1.07 -24.56
C TYR A 183 -17.03 -0.16 -24.40
#